data_AF-N8W016-F1
#
_entry.id   AF-N8W016-F1
#
_cell.length_a   1.000
_cell.length_b   1.000
_cell.length_c   1.000
_cell.angle_alpha   90.00
_cell.angle_beta   90.00
_cell.angle_gamma   90.00
#
_symmetry.space_group_name_H-M   'P 1'
#
loop_
_entity.id
_entity.type
_entity.pdbx_description
1 polymer ?
#
loop_
_entity_poly.entity_id
_entity_poly.type
_entity_poly.pdbx_seq_one_letter_code
_entity_poly.pdbx_strand_id
1 'polypeptide(L)'
;MALDQIWKQQLTLVTYGNEFLAGNLNFSRWVEHPIFDHQCLTFRDLLSQRLLAQHFQIWLEGLKKQGVTKLSLHLSTLLNEEQNPNPNVELLPFAHFMVSHQANKKTAWICGQELAEWYNSDNAFEVPVSQKITLGQQTFWGYELNDKLVKKINADLQNVNWNNVVVFLERELFDSKYAPHFPEPEQQDFPFYGYKVDPTHLSSQQLALIPTDYPADCAHCLLHRTQALADYLEEKRRHPYHDSGELIDPEEQINLRNFAQKTDDLFAKLIVKTANHYQTAQITAEPEIIDRTMETSQHFNQAHQHKVGTSGVIKLIILTVIICICAYYFGL
;
A
#
# COMPACT_ATOMS: atom_id res chain seq x y z
N MET A 1 -14.89 13.15 6.59
CA MET A 1 -14.47 11.74 6.70
C MET A 1 -14.81 10.88 5.46
N ALA A 2 -15.36 11.46 4.39
CA ALA A 2 -15.57 10.77 3.10
C ALA A 2 -14.35 10.85 2.15
N LEU A 3 -13.18 11.24 2.66
CA LEU A 3 -12.06 11.75 1.85
C LEU A 3 -10.92 10.76 1.60
N ASP A 4 -11.02 9.48 1.97
CA ASP A 4 -9.95 8.54 1.61
C ASP A 4 -10.45 7.09 1.42
N GLN A 5 -11.36 6.88 0.46
CA GLN A 5 -11.70 5.53 -0.01
C GLN A 5 -10.95 5.17 -1.31
N ILE A 6 -10.26 6.13 -1.94
CA ILE A 6 -9.60 5.92 -3.23
C ILE A 6 -8.54 4.81 -3.16
N TRP A 7 -7.84 4.69 -2.03
CA TRP A 7 -6.87 3.62 -1.82
C TRP A 7 -7.50 2.22 -1.92
N LYS A 8 -8.78 2.06 -1.55
CA LYS A 8 -9.49 0.77 -1.66
C LYS A 8 -9.75 0.40 -3.11
N GLN A 9 -10.12 1.38 -3.92
CA GLN A 9 -10.27 1.20 -5.36
C GLN A 9 -8.93 0.93 -6.02
N GLN A 10 -7.88 1.68 -5.66
CA GLN A 10 -6.53 1.44 -6.17
C GLN A 10 -6.01 0.05 -5.78
N LEU A 11 -6.20 -0.36 -4.53
CA LEU A 11 -5.88 -1.71 -4.05
C LEU A 11 -6.62 -2.76 -4.87
N THR A 12 -7.95 -2.63 -5.02
CA THR A 12 -8.79 -3.57 -5.78
C THR A 12 -8.36 -3.63 -7.25
N LEU A 13 -8.09 -2.47 -7.88
CA LEU A 13 -7.62 -2.41 -9.26
C LEU A 13 -6.27 -3.10 -9.43
N VAL A 14 -5.36 -2.97 -8.46
CA VAL A 14 -4.05 -3.64 -8.51
C VAL A 14 -4.20 -5.15 -8.31
N THR A 15 -4.93 -5.59 -7.29
CA THR A 15 -5.07 -7.02 -6.96
C THR A 15 -5.84 -7.77 -8.05
N TYR A 16 -7.07 -7.36 -8.36
CA TYR A 16 -7.90 -7.98 -9.41
C TYR A 16 -7.35 -7.71 -10.81
N GLY A 17 -6.80 -6.52 -11.06
CA GLY A 17 -6.19 -6.19 -12.34
C GLY A 17 -4.99 -7.08 -12.65
N ASN A 18 -4.16 -7.40 -11.66
CA ASN A 18 -3.06 -8.35 -11.84
C ASN A 18 -3.55 -9.75 -12.24
N GLU A 19 -4.62 -10.24 -11.62
CA GLU A 19 -5.20 -11.54 -11.98
C GLU A 19 -5.80 -11.54 -13.39
N PHE A 20 -6.42 -10.43 -13.80
CA PHE A 20 -6.88 -10.26 -15.17
C PHE A 20 -5.73 -10.21 -16.20
N LEU A 21 -4.66 -9.48 -15.88
CA LEU A 21 -3.47 -9.36 -16.74
C LEU A 21 -2.75 -10.71 -16.88
N ALA A 22 -2.65 -11.48 -15.79
CA ALA A 22 -2.10 -12.84 -15.78
C ALA A 22 -2.99 -13.87 -16.49
N GLY A 23 -4.28 -13.56 -16.70
CA GLY A 23 -5.25 -14.47 -17.30
C GLY A 23 -5.91 -15.45 -16.33
N ASN A 24 -5.75 -15.22 -15.03
CA ASN A 24 -6.32 -16.03 -13.96
C ASN A 24 -7.78 -15.65 -13.64
N LEU A 25 -8.20 -14.43 -13.99
CA LEU A 25 -9.54 -13.92 -13.66
C LEU A 25 -10.20 -13.18 -14.83
N ASN A 26 -11.47 -13.48 -15.10
CA ASN A 26 -12.30 -12.76 -16.07
C ASN A 26 -13.08 -11.61 -15.39
N PHE A 27 -13.30 -10.51 -16.11
CA PHE A 27 -14.14 -9.39 -15.67
C PHE A 27 -15.54 -9.80 -15.21
N SER A 28 -16.15 -10.84 -15.79
CA SER A 28 -17.48 -11.29 -15.37
C SER A 28 -17.58 -11.64 -13.88
N ARG A 29 -16.45 -11.90 -13.21
CA ARG A 29 -16.38 -12.21 -11.78
C ARG A 29 -16.27 -10.96 -10.88
N TRP A 30 -15.91 -9.79 -11.41
CA TRP A 30 -15.59 -8.62 -10.57
C TRP A 30 -15.88 -7.25 -11.18
N VAL A 31 -16.46 -7.18 -12.37
CA VAL A 31 -16.83 -5.90 -13.00
C VAL A 31 -17.88 -5.15 -12.19
N GLU A 32 -18.76 -5.86 -11.50
CA GLU A 32 -19.79 -5.33 -10.59
C GLU A 32 -19.30 -5.23 -9.14
N HIS A 33 -17.99 -5.07 -8.93
CA HIS A 33 -17.44 -4.98 -7.58
C HIS A 33 -17.97 -3.72 -6.87
N PRO A 34 -18.65 -3.83 -5.70
CA PRO A 34 -19.38 -2.71 -5.08
C PRO A 34 -18.55 -1.46 -4.76
N ILE A 35 -17.24 -1.64 -4.56
CA ILE A 35 -16.29 -0.52 -4.34
C ILE A 35 -16.28 0.52 -5.48
N PHE A 36 -16.77 0.17 -6.68
CA PHE A 36 -16.83 1.07 -7.83
C PHE A 36 -18.20 1.73 -8.06
N ASP A 37 -19.25 1.36 -7.31
CA ASP A 37 -20.65 1.76 -7.60
C ASP A 37 -20.90 3.28 -7.54
N HIS A 38 -20.13 4.00 -6.73
CA HIS A 38 -20.37 5.41 -6.42
C HIS A 38 -19.34 6.38 -7.04
N GLN A 39 -18.35 5.86 -7.76
CA GLN A 39 -17.30 6.65 -8.38
C GLN A 39 -17.01 6.20 -9.81
N CYS A 40 -17.18 7.13 -10.75
CA CYS A 40 -16.76 6.93 -12.13
C CYS A 40 -15.24 7.14 -12.24
N LEU A 41 -14.52 6.08 -12.60
CA LEU A 41 -13.09 6.13 -12.81
C LEU A 41 -12.78 6.40 -14.29
N THR A 42 -12.11 7.51 -14.55
CA THR A 42 -11.63 7.87 -15.89
C THR A 42 -10.11 7.90 -15.93
N PHE A 43 -9.55 7.61 -17.10
CA PHE A 43 -8.11 7.48 -17.31
C PHE A 43 -7.71 8.38 -18.47
N ARG A 44 -6.72 9.24 -18.25
CA ARG A 44 -6.24 10.22 -19.23
C ARG A 44 -4.73 10.20 -19.32
N ASP A 45 -4.19 10.64 -20.43
CA ASP A 45 -2.77 10.92 -20.56
C ASP A 45 -2.44 12.29 -19.91
N LEU A 46 -1.43 12.36 -19.05
CA LEU A 46 -1.11 13.59 -18.31
C LEU A 46 -0.64 14.72 -19.22
N LEU A 47 0.14 14.42 -20.26
CA LEU A 47 0.76 15.45 -21.12
C LEU A 47 -0.24 16.00 -22.14
N SER A 48 -0.91 15.11 -22.87
CA SER A 48 -1.83 15.47 -23.96
C SER A 48 -3.27 15.71 -23.51
N GLN A 49 -3.60 15.38 -22.26
CA GLN A 49 -4.95 15.39 -21.68
C GLN A 49 -5.98 14.49 -22.36
N ARG A 50 -5.52 13.66 -23.29
CA ARG A 50 -6.36 12.77 -24.08
C ARG A 50 -7.03 11.74 -23.16
N LEU A 51 -8.34 11.59 -23.34
CA LEU A 51 -9.09 10.49 -22.76
C LEU A 51 -8.60 9.14 -23.29
N LEU A 52 -8.16 8.27 -22.37
CA LEU A 52 -7.70 6.92 -22.66
C LEU A 52 -8.81 5.90 -22.38
N ALA A 53 -9.55 6.05 -21.28
CA ALA A 53 -10.67 5.20 -20.92
C ALA A 53 -11.66 5.91 -20.00
N GLN A 54 -12.95 5.59 -20.14
CA GLN A 54 -14.03 6.10 -19.28
C GLN A 54 -14.47 5.08 -18.21
N HIS A 55 -13.81 3.93 -18.15
CA HIS A 55 -14.10 2.85 -17.24
C HIS A 55 -12.84 2.01 -16.99
N PHE A 56 -12.70 1.44 -15.79
CA PHE A 56 -11.51 0.66 -15.44
C PHE A 56 -11.35 -0.61 -16.29
N GLN A 57 -12.46 -1.22 -16.74
CA GLN A 57 -12.41 -2.37 -17.65
C GLN A 57 -11.73 -2.01 -18.97
N ILE A 58 -12.16 -0.90 -19.60
CA ILE A 58 -11.60 -0.44 -20.87
C ILE A 58 -10.12 -0.09 -20.68
N TRP A 59 -9.78 0.53 -19.55
CA TRP A 59 -8.40 0.84 -19.18
C TRP A 59 -7.55 -0.44 -19.12
N LEU A 60 -7.96 -1.44 -18.33
CA LEU A 60 -7.24 -2.70 -18.17
C LEU A 60 -7.11 -3.50 -19.48
N GLU A 61 -8.16 -3.56 -20.31
CA GLU A 61 -8.07 -4.15 -21.65
C GLU A 61 -7.07 -3.40 -22.53
N GLY A 62 -7.08 -2.07 -22.47
CA GLY A 62 -6.12 -1.21 -23.16
C GLY A 62 -4.68 -1.48 -22.70
N LEU A 63 -4.45 -1.61 -21.40
CA LEU A 63 -3.16 -1.95 -20.82
C LEU A 63 -2.68 -3.33 -21.29
N LYS A 64 -3.56 -4.35 -21.25
CA LYS A 64 -3.26 -5.71 -21.71
C LYS A 64 -2.85 -5.74 -23.18
N LYS A 65 -3.59 -5.02 -24.04
CA LYS A 65 -3.26 -4.88 -25.48
C LYS A 65 -1.93 -4.18 -25.72
N GLN A 66 -1.50 -3.30 -24.82
CA GLN A 66 -0.20 -2.63 -24.86
C GLN A 66 0.95 -3.47 -24.25
N GLY A 67 0.68 -4.71 -23.85
CA GLY A 67 1.70 -5.60 -23.28
C GLY A 67 2.07 -5.29 -21.83
N VAL A 68 1.19 -4.62 -21.08
CA VAL A 68 1.32 -4.51 -19.63
C VAL A 68 1.12 -5.88 -19.01
N THR A 69 2.03 -6.28 -18.11
CA THR A 69 2.00 -7.59 -17.46
C THR A 69 1.70 -7.51 -15.96
N LYS A 70 1.88 -6.34 -15.36
CA LYS A 70 1.69 -6.14 -13.92
C LYS A 70 1.21 -4.72 -13.62
N LEU A 71 0.42 -4.59 -12.57
CA LEU A 71 0.14 -3.38 -11.83
C LEU A 71 0.80 -3.45 -10.44
N SER A 72 1.20 -2.30 -9.92
CA SER A 72 1.62 -2.16 -8.53
C SER A 72 1.08 -0.88 -7.92
N LEU A 73 1.07 -0.83 -6.59
CA LEU A 73 0.72 0.34 -5.80
C LEU A 73 1.96 0.88 -5.09
N HIS A 74 2.09 2.20 -4.97
CA HIS A 74 3.23 2.84 -4.32
C HIS A 74 2.80 4.08 -3.54
N LEU A 75 3.62 4.48 -2.55
CA LEU A 75 3.41 5.74 -1.82
C LEU A 75 3.74 6.95 -2.71
N SER A 76 2.86 7.94 -2.74
CA SER A 76 3.04 9.20 -3.49
C SER A 76 4.27 9.98 -3.06
N THR A 77 4.81 9.74 -1.86
CA THR A 77 6.07 10.35 -1.40
C THR A 77 7.27 10.02 -2.30
N LEU A 78 7.20 8.96 -3.11
CA LEU A 78 8.21 8.68 -4.14
C LEU A 78 8.30 9.75 -5.23
N LEU A 79 7.23 10.53 -5.42
CA LEU A 79 7.08 11.57 -6.44
C LEU A 79 7.32 12.99 -5.91
N ASN A 80 7.60 13.18 -4.61
CA ASN A 80 7.74 14.51 -4.00
C ASN A 80 8.83 15.41 -4.63
N GLU A 81 9.84 14.80 -5.23
CA GLU A 81 10.95 15.50 -5.90
C GLU A 81 10.65 15.83 -7.38
N GLU A 82 9.52 15.36 -7.91
CA GLU A 82 9.17 15.49 -9.32
C GLU A 82 8.28 16.72 -9.53
N GLN A 83 8.56 17.48 -10.58
CA GLN A 83 7.71 18.60 -10.98
C GLN A 83 6.52 18.08 -11.78
N ASN A 84 5.31 18.55 -11.45
CA ASN A 84 4.14 18.26 -12.26
C ASN A 84 4.35 18.77 -13.71
N PRO A 85 4.37 17.89 -14.72
CA PRO A 85 4.68 18.27 -16.09
C PRO A 85 3.51 18.95 -16.80
N ASN A 86 2.29 18.95 -16.22
CA ASN A 86 1.13 19.62 -16.81
C ASN A 86 0.53 20.66 -15.83
N PRO A 87 0.67 21.98 -16.10
CA PRO A 87 0.13 23.02 -15.23
C PRO A 87 -1.40 23.10 -15.23
N ASN A 88 -2.07 22.49 -16.21
CA ASN A 88 -3.53 22.49 -16.32
C ASN A 88 -4.18 21.34 -15.53
N VAL A 89 -3.38 20.55 -14.82
CA VAL A 89 -3.86 19.46 -13.97
C VAL A 89 -3.29 19.66 -12.58
N GLU A 90 -4.15 19.78 -11.58
CA GLU A 90 -3.74 19.74 -10.18
C GLU A 90 -3.70 18.29 -9.72
N LEU A 91 -2.51 17.78 -9.38
CA LEU A 91 -2.36 16.43 -8.83
C LEU A 91 -2.86 16.41 -7.39
N LEU A 92 -3.72 15.44 -7.07
CA LEU A 92 -4.34 15.34 -5.75
C LEU A 92 -3.38 14.67 -4.75
N PRO A 93 -3.35 15.13 -3.48
CA PRO A 93 -2.39 14.68 -2.47
C PRO A 93 -2.81 13.35 -1.82
N PHE A 94 -3.24 12.37 -2.61
CA PHE A 94 -3.53 11.04 -2.07
C PHE A 94 -2.26 10.28 -1.71
N ALA A 95 -2.35 9.42 -0.69
CA ALA A 95 -1.21 8.67 -0.18
C ALA A 95 -0.59 7.71 -1.20
N HIS A 96 -1.36 7.26 -2.20
CA HIS A 96 -0.95 6.23 -3.14
C HIS A 96 -1.15 6.62 -4.61
N PHE A 97 -0.32 6.02 -5.46
CA PHE A 97 -0.51 5.98 -6.92
C PHE A 97 -0.25 4.58 -7.46
N MET A 98 -0.85 4.24 -8.60
CA MET A 98 -0.63 2.94 -9.25
C MET A 98 0.46 3.06 -10.32
N VAL A 99 1.13 1.94 -10.63
CA VAL A 99 2.09 1.86 -11.73
C VAL A 99 1.76 0.65 -12.61
N SER A 100 1.64 0.85 -13.92
CA SER A 100 1.57 -0.23 -14.89
C SER A 100 2.96 -0.55 -15.45
N HIS A 101 3.28 -1.84 -15.53
CA HIS A 101 4.59 -2.36 -15.92
C HIS A 101 4.53 -2.97 -17.31
N GLN A 102 5.32 -2.41 -18.23
CA GLN A 102 5.64 -3.01 -19.53
C GLN A 102 7.12 -3.39 -19.56
N ALA A 103 7.54 -4.17 -20.56
CA ALA A 103 8.92 -4.68 -20.65
C ALA A 103 9.98 -3.56 -20.55
N ASN A 104 9.76 -2.44 -21.23
CA ASN A 104 10.75 -1.36 -21.36
C ASN A 104 10.31 -0.02 -20.75
N LYS A 105 9.11 0.07 -20.16
CA LYS A 105 8.59 1.31 -19.59
C LYS A 105 7.66 1.06 -18.41
N LYS A 106 7.55 2.06 -17.54
CA LYS A 106 6.59 2.06 -16.43
C LYS A 106 5.80 3.35 -16.46
N THR A 107 4.49 3.25 -16.30
CA THR A 107 3.59 4.41 -16.33
C THR A 107 2.90 4.53 -14.98
N ALA A 108 3.08 5.66 -14.30
CA ALA A 108 2.33 6.02 -13.11
C ALA A 108 0.92 6.48 -13.47
N TRP A 109 -0.04 6.16 -12.62
CA TRP A 109 -1.44 6.55 -12.70
C TRP A 109 -1.78 7.30 -11.41
N ILE A 110 -1.79 8.63 -11.51
CA ILE A 110 -1.89 9.55 -10.36
C ILE A 110 -3.25 10.25 -10.41
N CYS A 111 -3.92 10.37 -9.28
CA CYS A 111 -5.18 11.11 -9.23
C CYS A 111 -4.93 12.61 -9.41
N GLY A 112 -5.77 13.26 -10.21
CA GLY A 112 -5.65 14.69 -10.47
C GLY A 112 -6.96 15.31 -10.93
N GLN A 113 -7.11 16.60 -10.70
CA GLN A 113 -8.22 17.41 -11.14
C GLN A 113 -7.78 18.27 -12.33
N GLU A 114 -8.55 18.23 -13.41
CA GLU A 114 -8.38 19.15 -14.53
C GLU A 114 -8.78 20.56 -14.09
N LEU A 115 -7.89 21.53 -14.30
CA LEU A 115 -8.16 22.93 -14.00
C LEU A 115 -8.83 23.56 -15.22
N ALA A 116 -9.98 24.20 -15.00
CA ALA A 116 -10.64 24.92 -16.07
C ALA A 116 -9.79 26.14 -16.47
N GLU A 117 -9.65 26.36 -17.78
CA GLU A 117 -8.88 27.47 -18.36
C GLU A 117 -9.26 28.85 -17.78
N TRP A 118 -10.53 29.02 -17.44
CA TRP A 118 -11.08 30.27 -16.91
C TRP A 118 -11.27 30.26 -15.40
N TYR A 119 -10.83 29.21 -14.70
CA TYR A 119 -10.90 29.16 -13.24
C TYR A 119 -9.91 30.15 -12.65
N ASN A 120 -10.42 30.99 -11.73
CA ASN A 120 -9.61 31.92 -10.96
C ASN A 120 -9.81 31.60 -9.47
N SER A 121 -8.72 31.23 -8.78
CA SER A 121 -8.73 30.92 -7.35
C SER A 121 -9.20 32.08 -6.48
N ASP A 122 -9.01 33.33 -6.94
CA ASP A 122 -9.41 34.52 -6.20
C ASP A 122 -10.93 34.68 -6.11
N ASN A 123 -11.66 34.08 -7.04
CA ASN A 123 -13.13 34.08 -7.11
C ASN A 123 -13.63 32.70 -7.54
N ALA A 124 -13.42 31.70 -6.68
CA ALA A 124 -13.89 30.34 -6.94
C ALA A 124 -15.42 30.33 -7.11
N PHE A 125 -15.89 29.90 -8.28
CA PHE A 125 -17.32 29.73 -8.52
C PHE A 125 -17.84 28.51 -7.77
N GLU A 126 -18.78 28.73 -6.84
CA GLU A 126 -19.48 27.63 -6.19
C GLU A 126 -20.66 27.15 -7.04
N VAL A 127 -20.55 25.94 -7.57
CA VAL A 127 -21.63 25.31 -8.34
C VAL A 127 -22.87 25.16 -7.43
N PRO A 128 -24.07 25.64 -7.85
CA PRO A 128 -25.30 25.46 -7.09
C PRO A 128 -25.55 23.98 -6.78
N VAL A 129 -26.05 23.68 -5.57
CA VAL A 129 -26.24 22.29 -5.10
C VAL A 129 -27.09 21.45 -6.06
N SER A 130 -28.14 22.03 -6.66
CA SER A 130 -29.00 21.35 -7.64
C SER A 130 -28.32 21.00 -8.96
N GLN A 131 -27.16 21.59 -9.24
CA GLN A 131 -26.35 21.36 -10.44
C GLN A 131 -25.07 20.56 -10.14
N LYS A 132 -24.81 20.22 -8.87
CA LYS A 132 -23.67 19.38 -8.50
C LYS A 132 -23.93 17.96 -8.97
N ILE A 133 -22.96 17.39 -9.68
CA ILE A 133 -22.96 15.98 -10.06
C ILE A 133 -22.94 15.15 -8.77
N THR A 134 -23.91 14.25 -8.62
CA THR A 134 -24.06 13.42 -7.41
C THR A 134 -23.10 12.22 -7.42
N LEU A 135 -22.73 11.75 -8.61
CA LEU A 135 -21.72 10.70 -8.78
C LEU A 135 -20.32 11.32 -8.72
N GLY A 136 -19.46 10.81 -7.84
CA GLY A 136 -18.06 11.25 -7.83
C GLY A 136 -17.37 10.84 -9.13
N GLN A 137 -16.60 11.73 -9.74
CA GLN A 137 -15.69 11.37 -10.82
C GLN A 137 -14.26 11.46 -10.32
N GLN A 138 -13.49 10.39 -10.54
CA GLN A 138 -12.07 10.35 -10.24
C GLN A 138 -11.29 10.14 -11.52
N THR A 139 -10.33 11.02 -11.79
CA THR A 139 -9.45 10.91 -12.96
C THR A 139 -8.07 10.43 -12.54
N PHE A 140 -7.59 9.36 -13.16
CA PHE A 140 -6.21 8.89 -13.11
C PHE A 140 -5.46 9.39 -14.34
N TRP A 141 -4.36 10.10 -14.11
CA TRP A 141 -3.50 10.65 -15.14
C TRP A 141 -2.26 9.78 -15.31
N GLY A 142 -2.08 9.26 -16.52
CA GLY A 142 -0.96 8.43 -16.94
C GLY A 142 0.27 9.28 -17.24
N TYR A 143 1.40 8.95 -16.62
CA TYR A 143 2.69 9.59 -16.86
C TYR A 143 3.82 8.56 -16.88
N GLU A 144 4.68 8.60 -17.90
CA GLU A 144 5.83 7.69 -17.99
C GLU A 144 6.92 8.09 -16.99
N LEU A 145 7.37 7.10 -16.20
CA LEU A 145 8.36 7.31 -15.15
C LEU A 145 9.78 7.34 -15.73
N ASN A 146 10.59 8.27 -15.25
CA ASN A 146 12.02 8.32 -15.55
C ASN A 146 12.80 7.17 -14.90
N ASP A 147 14.03 6.92 -15.35
CA ASP A 147 14.88 5.81 -14.88
C ASP A 147 15.15 5.84 -13.37
N LYS A 148 15.26 7.04 -12.77
CA LYS A 148 15.48 7.21 -11.34
C LYS A 148 14.28 6.68 -10.55
N LEU A 149 13.07 7.04 -10.95
CA LEU A 149 11.83 6.55 -10.34
C LEU A 149 11.63 5.07 -10.61
N VAL A 150 11.89 4.59 -11.83
CA VAL A 150 11.81 3.15 -12.16
C VAL A 150 12.67 2.30 -11.21
N LYS A 151 13.87 2.77 -10.85
CA LYS A 151 14.73 2.09 -9.87
C LYS A 151 14.11 2.06 -8.47
N LYS A 152 13.55 3.19 -8.01
CA LYS A 152 12.83 3.25 -6.70
C LYS A 152 11.63 2.30 -6.68
N ILE A 153 10.84 2.29 -7.75
CA ILE A 153 9.68 1.38 -7.92
C ILE A 153 10.11 -0.09 -7.83
N ASN A 154 11.17 -0.49 -8.54
CA ASN A 154 11.66 -1.87 -8.50
C ASN A 154 12.19 -2.27 -7.11
N ALA A 155 12.78 -1.32 -6.37
CA ALA A 155 13.24 -1.56 -5.00
C ALA A 155 12.06 -1.75 -4.02
N ASP A 156 10.94 -1.06 -4.25
CA ASP A 156 9.73 -1.18 -3.43
C ASP A 156 8.97 -2.49 -3.66
N LEU A 157 9.25 -3.20 -4.76
CA LEU A 157 8.63 -4.48 -5.13
C LEU A 157 9.41 -5.72 -4.69
N GLN A 158 10.45 -5.56 -3.86
CA GLN A 158 11.19 -6.69 -3.32
C GLN A 158 10.30 -7.56 -2.43
N ASN A 159 10.62 -8.86 -2.35
CA ASN A 159 9.83 -9.81 -1.59
C ASN A 159 9.66 -9.41 -0.12
N VAL A 160 8.46 -9.64 0.40
CA VAL A 160 8.08 -9.33 1.78
C VAL A 160 8.03 -10.61 2.61
N ASN A 161 8.56 -10.55 3.83
CA ASN A 161 8.33 -11.57 4.86
C ASN A 161 7.19 -11.10 5.76
N TRP A 162 6.04 -11.77 5.67
CA TRP A 162 4.82 -11.39 6.40
C TRP A 162 4.92 -11.62 7.91
N ASN A 163 5.70 -12.59 8.39
CA ASN A 163 5.96 -12.76 9.83
C ASN A 163 6.65 -11.50 10.39
N ASN A 164 7.64 -10.96 9.67
CA ASN A 164 8.32 -9.72 10.07
C ASN A 164 7.39 -8.50 10.02
N VAL A 165 6.46 -8.46 9.06
CA VAL A 165 5.47 -7.38 8.97
C VAL A 165 4.56 -7.40 10.20
N VAL A 166 4.04 -8.58 10.58
CA VAL A 166 3.20 -8.74 11.77
C VAL A 166 3.95 -8.28 13.02
N VAL A 167 5.13 -8.87 13.30
CA VAL A 167 5.93 -8.53 14.48
C VAL A 167 6.26 -7.03 14.54
N PHE A 168 6.55 -6.42 13.39
CA PHE A 168 6.78 -4.98 13.32
C PHE A 168 5.53 -4.17 13.66
N LEU A 169 4.37 -4.50 13.11
CA LEU A 169 3.14 -3.75 13.38
C LEU A 169 2.65 -3.94 14.82
N GLU A 170 2.76 -5.15 15.39
CA GLU A 170 2.50 -5.37 16.82
C GLU A 170 3.31 -4.40 17.68
N ARG A 171 4.63 -4.41 17.52
CA ARG A 171 5.52 -3.57 18.31
C ARG A 171 5.30 -2.08 18.11
N GLU A 172 5.10 -1.65 16.86
CA GLU A 172 5.07 -0.23 16.52
C GLU A 172 3.70 0.43 16.74
N LEU A 173 2.62 -0.35 16.71
CA LEU A 173 1.24 0.13 16.77
C LEU A 173 0.47 -0.48 17.95
N PHE A 174 0.32 -1.81 18.00
CA PHE A 174 -0.63 -2.45 18.90
C PHE A 174 -0.11 -2.57 20.35
N ASP A 175 1.20 -2.71 20.55
CA ASP A 175 1.85 -2.69 21.87
C ASP A 175 2.07 -1.26 22.42
N SER A 176 1.60 -0.24 21.69
CA SER A 176 1.75 1.16 22.09
C SER A 176 0.91 1.50 23.31
N LYS A 177 1.40 2.44 24.13
CA LYS A 177 0.63 3.02 25.25
C LYS A 177 -0.68 3.71 24.82
N TYR A 178 -0.86 3.95 23.52
CA TYR A 178 -2.07 4.55 22.96
C TYR A 178 -3.12 3.53 22.50
N ALA A 179 -2.80 2.22 22.52
CA ALA A 179 -3.69 1.12 22.15
C ALA A 179 -4.16 0.16 23.28
N PRO A 180 -3.94 0.39 24.60
CA PRO A 180 -4.25 -0.64 25.62
C PRO A 180 -5.74 -0.95 25.80
N HIS A 181 -6.63 -0.06 25.34
CA HIS A 181 -8.09 -0.25 25.34
C HIS A 181 -8.66 -0.29 23.93
N PHE A 182 -7.82 -0.55 22.92
CA PHE A 182 -8.26 -0.75 21.57
C PHE A 182 -9.07 -2.06 21.49
N PRO A 183 -10.36 -2.03 21.11
CA PRO A 183 -11.13 -3.24 20.93
C PRO A 183 -10.74 -3.89 19.60
N GLU A 184 -10.27 -5.14 19.64
CA GLU A 184 -9.96 -5.88 18.42
C GLU A 184 -11.23 -6.06 17.57
N PRO A 185 -11.16 -5.85 16.24
CA PRO A 185 -12.33 -5.91 15.39
C PRO A 185 -12.83 -7.36 15.25
N GLU A 186 -14.12 -7.58 15.55
CA GLU A 186 -14.77 -8.90 15.46
C GLU A 186 -14.66 -9.56 14.07
N GLN A 187 -14.47 -8.75 13.03
CA GLN A 187 -14.40 -9.19 11.64
C GLN A 187 -12.98 -9.54 11.17
N GLN A 188 -11.96 -9.51 12.05
CA GLN A 188 -10.55 -9.70 11.65
C GLN A 188 -10.24 -11.03 10.94
N ASP A 189 -11.05 -12.06 11.17
CA ASP A 189 -10.91 -13.38 10.55
C ASP A 189 -11.68 -13.51 9.22
N PHE A 190 -12.35 -12.45 8.76
CA PHE A 190 -13.06 -12.41 7.49
C PHE A 190 -12.26 -11.70 6.40
N PRO A 191 -12.56 -11.98 5.12
CA PRO A 191 -12.03 -11.19 4.03
C PRO A 191 -12.34 -9.70 4.21
N PHE A 192 -11.32 -8.86 3.98
CA PHE A 192 -11.45 -7.42 4.06
C PHE A 192 -12.22 -6.85 2.86
N TYR A 193 -13.50 -6.54 3.06
CA TYR A 193 -14.39 -6.00 2.02
C TYR A 193 -14.20 -4.51 1.75
N GLY A 194 -13.76 -3.73 2.75
CA GLY A 194 -13.60 -2.29 2.60
C GLY A 194 -14.91 -1.49 2.55
N TYR A 195 -16.06 -2.14 2.59
CA TYR A 195 -17.39 -1.54 2.74
C TYR A 195 -18.20 -2.35 3.76
N LYS A 196 -19.34 -1.81 4.21
CA LYS A 196 -20.20 -2.50 5.18
C LYS A 196 -20.80 -3.74 4.54
N VAL A 197 -20.60 -4.89 5.18
CA VAL A 197 -21.14 -6.17 4.78
C VAL A 197 -21.83 -6.81 5.98
N ASP A 198 -22.96 -7.47 5.74
CA ASP A 198 -23.59 -8.33 6.73
C ASP A 198 -22.96 -9.74 6.63
N PRO A 199 -22.15 -10.16 7.62
CA PRO A 199 -21.47 -11.45 7.58
C PRO A 199 -22.45 -12.63 7.63
N THR A 200 -23.69 -12.41 8.08
CA THR A 200 -24.73 -13.46 8.15
C THR A 200 -25.40 -13.72 6.80
N HIS A 201 -25.30 -12.76 5.88
CA HIS A 201 -25.94 -12.79 4.56
C HIS A 201 -24.94 -12.46 3.44
N LEU A 202 -23.83 -13.22 3.41
CA LEU A 202 -22.83 -13.09 2.34
C LEU A 202 -23.39 -13.57 1.01
N SER A 203 -23.62 -12.64 0.07
CA SER A 203 -24.02 -12.97 -1.30
C SER A 203 -22.80 -13.19 -2.19
N SER A 204 -22.95 -13.94 -3.28
CA SER A 204 -21.87 -14.12 -4.28
C SER A 204 -21.46 -12.83 -5.00
N GLN A 205 -22.21 -11.73 -4.81
CA GLN A 205 -21.90 -10.41 -5.37
C GLN A 205 -21.04 -9.55 -4.43
N GLN A 206 -20.89 -9.97 -3.16
CA GLN A 206 -20.02 -9.29 -2.23
C GLN A 206 -18.58 -9.77 -2.42
N LEU A 207 -17.76 -8.89 -2.96
CA LEU A 207 -16.36 -9.14 -3.27
C LEU A 207 -15.45 -8.39 -2.31
N ALA A 208 -14.44 -9.10 -1.79
CA ALA A 208 -13.40 -8.50 -0.96
C ALA A 208 -12.43 -7.66 -1.80
N LEU A 209 -11.69 -6.72 -1.19
CA LEU A 209 -10.73 -5.89 -1.93
C LEU A 209 -9.54 -6.69 -2.48
N ILE A 210 -9.32 -7.90 -1.97
CA ILE A 210 -8.30 -8.85 -2.41
C ILE A 210 -9.03 -10.10 -2.89
N PRO A 211 -8.67 -10.69 -4.05
CA PRO A 211 -9.24 -11.94 -4.50
C PRO A 211 -9.07 -13.05 -3.44
N THR A 212 -10.16 -13.72 -3.09
CA THR A 212 -10.20 -14.77 -2.05
C THR A 212 -9.74 -16.15 -2.55
N ASP A 213 -9.28 -16.25 -3.80
CA ASP A 213 -8.67 -17.46 -4.36
C ASP A 213 -7.24 -17.72 -3.81
N TYR A 214 -6.70 -16.83 -2.97
CA TYR A 214 -5.35 -16.88 -2.39
C TYR A 214 -5.37 -16.92 -0.85
N PRO A 215 -4.37 -17.54 -0.20
CA PRO A 215 -4.23 -17.55 1.26
C PRO A 215 -3.71 -16.20 1.76
N ALA A 216 -4.57 -15.19 1.79
CA ALA A 216 -4.25 -13.80 2.14
C ALA A 216 -4.73 -13.39 3.55
N ASP A 217 -5.00 -14.37 4.43
CA ASP A 217 -5.61 -14.15 5.75
C ASP A 217 -4.83 -13.14 6.60
N CYS A 218 -3.49 -13.17 6.54
CA CYS A 218 -2.65 -12.22 7.26
C CYS A 218 -2.88 -10.78 6.78
N ALA A 219 -2.98 -10.57 5.46
CA ALA A 219 -3.27 -9.25 4.93
C ALA A 219 -4.68 -8.78 5.31
N HIS A 220 -5.69 -9.65 5.25
CA HIS A 220 -7.06 -9.32 5.65
C HIS A 220 -7.13 -8.89 7.13
N CYS A 221 -6.56 -9.70 8.02
CA CYS A 221 -6.50 -9.41 9.45
C CYS A 221 -5.77 -8.08 9.73
N LEU A 222 -4.58 -7.88 9.16
CA LEU A 222 -3.81 -6.65 9.37
C LEU A 222 -4.55 -5.41 8.83
N LEU A 223 -5.25 -5.50 7.70
CA LEU A 223 -6.07 -4.40 7.18
C LEU A 223 -7.24 -4.06 8.12
N HIS A 224 -7.96 -5.08 8.63
CA HIS A 224 -9.02 -4.88 9.62
C HIS A 224 -8.50 -4.19 10.88
N ARG A 225 -7.46 -4.74 11.49
CA ARG A 225 -6.91 -4.25 12.76
C ARG A 225 -6.32 -2.85 12.62
N THR A 226 -5.54 -2.61 11.56
CA THR A 226 -4.90 -1.29 11.37
C THR A 226 -5.91 -0.21 11.02
N GLN A 227 -6.93 -0.50 10.19
CA GLN A 227 -7.98 0.49 9.90
C GLN A 227 -8.79 0.80 11.17
N ALA A 228 -9.18 -0.23 11.93
CA ALA A 228 -9.92 -0.04 13.17
C ALA A 228 -9.13 0.77 14.21
N LEU A 229 -7.81 0.56 14.29
CA LEU A 229 -6.94 1.36 15.16
C LEU A 229 -6.87 2.82 14.70
N ALA A 230 -6.72 3.07 13.39
CA ALA A 230 -6.73 4.43 12.85
C ALA A 230 -8.05 5.16 13.16
N ASP A 231 -9.19 4.48 12.95
CA ASP A 231 -10.52 5.00 13.27
C ASP A 231 -10.66 5.30 14.78
N TYR A 232 -10.21 4.39 15.64
CA TYR A 232 -10.20 4.55 17.11
C TYR A 232 -9.37 5.77 17.55
N LEU A 233 -8.17 5.94 17.00
CA LEU A 233 -7.29 7.06 17.35
C LEU A 233 -7.88 8.40 16.89
N GLU A 234 -8.50 8.45 15.72
CA GLU A 234 -9.18 9.65 15.23
C GLU A 234 -10.41 10.01 16.07
N GLU A 235 -11.18 9.03 16.54
CA GLU A 235 -12.27 9.26 17.50
C GLU A 235 -11.73 9.84 18.81
N LYS A 236 -10.68 9.24 19.37
CA LYS A 236 -10.02 9.71 20.60
C LYS A 236 -9.45 11.12 20.45
N ARG A 237 -9.01 11.51 19.26
CA ARG A 237 -8.56 12.88 18.98
C ARG A 237 -9.69 13.89 18.90
N ARG A 238 -10.87 13.50 18.40
CA ARG A 238 -12.06 14.36 18.38
C ARG A 238 -12.67 14.52 19.77
N HIS A 239 -12.50 13.52 20.63
CA HIS A 239 -12.99 13.50 22.00
C HIS A 239 -11.83 13.24 22.98
N PRO A 240 -10.92 14.23 23.19
CA PRO A 240 -9.69 14.06 23.96
C PRO A 240 -9.95 14.12 25.48
N TYR A 241 -10.72 13.16 25.99
CA TYR A 241 -11.02 13.00 27.39
C TYR A 241 -10.54 11.62 27.86
N HIS A 242 -10.03 11.54 29.09
CA HIS A 242 -9.83 10.28 29.77
C HIS A 242 -11.17 9.64 30.14
N ASP A 243 -11.16 8.35 30.49
CA ASP A 243 -12.37 7.64 30.94
C ASP A 243 -13.01 8.26 32.19
N SER A 244 -12.22 9.02 32.97
CA SER A 244 -12.69 9.83 34.11
C SER A 244 -13.51 11.06 33.70
N GLY A 245 -13.56 11.40 32.41
CA GLY A 245 -14.17 12.61 31.87
C GLY A 245 -13.26 13.84 31.92
N GLU A 246 -12.03 13.72 32.43
CA GLU A 246 -11.06 14.81 32.46
C GLU A 246 -10.42 15.00 31.07
N LEU A 247 -10.19 16.25 30.69
CA LEU A 247 -9.56 16.58 29.43
C LEU A 247 -8.08 16.18 29.47
N ILE A 248 -7.62 15.51 28.41
CA ILE A 248 -6.23 15.07 28.25
C ILE A 248 -5.31 16.30 28.18
N ASP A 249 -4.17 16.28 28.86
CA ASP A 249 -3.21 17.39 28.86
C ASP A 249 -2.72 17.73 27.42
N PRO A 250 -2.47 19.01 27.09
CA PRO A 250 -1.93 19.42 25.79
C PRO A 250 -0.73 18.61 25.28
N GLU A 251 0.21 18.22 26.14
CA GLU A 251 1.37 17.42 25.72
C GLU A 251 0.94 16.02 25.26
N GLU A 252 0.02 15.39 25.98
CA GLU A 252 -0.51 14.08 25.63
C GLU A 252 -1.36 14.15 24.35
N GLN A 253 -2.11 15.24 24.12
CA GLN A 253 -2.81 15.46 22.85
C GLN A 253 -1.86 15.58 21.66
N ILE A 254 -0.73 16.28 21.81
CA ILE A 254 0.30 16.37 20.76
C ILE A 254 0.87 14.99 20.46
N ASN A 255 1.20 14.22 21.49
CA ASN A 255 1.76 12.89 21.31
C ASN A 255 0.74 11.91 20.70
N LEU A 256 -0.53 11.99 21.07
CA LEU A 256 -1.62 11.23 20.44
C LEU A 256 -1.73 11.58 18.95
N ARG A 257 -1.67 12.87 18.59
CA ARG A 257 -1.66 13.30 17.19
C ARG A 257 -0.47 12.72 16.41
N ASN A 258 0.72 12.77 16.98
CA ASN A 258 1.91 12.23 16.33
C ASN A 258 1.81 10.71 16.16
N PHE A 259 1.23 10.00 17.13
CA PHE A 259 1.00 8.56 17.04
C PHE A 259 -0.10 8.20 16.02
N ALA A 260 -1.17 8.98 15.93
CA ALA A 260 -2.18 8.84 14.89
C ALA A 260 -1.55 9.00 13.49
N GLN A 261 -0.74 10.05 13.27
CA GLN A 261 -0.02 10.24 12.01
C GLN A 261 0.92 9.05 11.69
N LYS A 262 1.67 8.55 12.69
CA LYS A 262 2.49 7.34 12.53
C LYS A 262 1.65 6.13 12.11
N THR A 263 0.46 5.99 12.68
CA THR A 263 -0.48 4.91 12.35
C THR A 263 -0.95 5.01 10.91
N ASP A 264 -1.34 6.20 10.46
CA ASP A 264 -1.72 6.44 9.05
C ASP A 264 -0.55 6.16 8.09
N ASP A 265 0.67 6.60 8.42
CA ASP A 265 1.85 6.36 7.60
C ASP A 265 2.19 4.85 7.50
N LEU A 266 2.06 4.10 8.59
CA LEU A 266 2.28 2.66 8.60
C LEU A 266 1.14 1.90 7.91
N PHE A 267 -0.09 2.38 8.02
CA PHE A 267 -1.24 1.82 7.32
C PHE A 267 -1.10 2.00 5.80
N ALA A 268 -0.69 3.19 5.36
CA ALA A 268 -0.41 3.47 3.95
C ALA A 268 0.67 2.51 3.39
N LYS A 269 1.71 2.21 4.17
CA LYS A 269 2.76 1.22 3.81
C LYS A 269 2.22 -0.21 3.79
N LEU A 270 1.35 -0.58 4.73
CA LEU A 270 0.69 -1.89 4.75
C LEU A 270 -0.13 -2.08 3.47
N ILE A 271 -0.93 -1.09 3.08
CA ILE A 271 -1.74 -1.14 1.85
C ILE A 271 -0.86 -1.40 0.61
N VAL A 272 0.30 -0.74 0.50
CA VAL A 272 1.28 -0.98 -0.57
C VAL A 272 1.79 -2.43 -0.55
N LYS A 273 2.18 -2.94 0.62
CA LYS A 273 2.66 -4.32 0.76
C LYS A 273 1.58 -5.32 0.37
N THR A 274 0.36 -5.11 0.83
CA THR A 274 -0.81 -5.92 0.47
C THR A 274 -1.02 -5.90 -1.04
N ALA A 275 -1.15 -4.73 -1.67
CA ALA A 275 -1.41 -4.63 -3.10
C ALA A 275 -0.38 -5.39 -3.95
N ASN A 276 0.89 -5.33 -3.55
CA ASN A 276 2.00 -5.88 -4.32
C ASN A 276 2.34 -7.34 -3.99
N HIS A 277 1.91 -7.86 -2.83
CA HIS A 277 2.31 -9.18 -2.30
C HIS A 277 1.17 -9.99 -1.67
N TYR A 278 -0.09 -9.68 -1.94
CA TYR A 278 -1.25 -10.36 -1.37
C TYR A 278 -1.25 -11.89 -1.57
N GLN A 279 -0.71 -12.37 -2.70
CA GLN A 279 -0.67 -13.80 -3.04
C GLN A 279 0.15 -14.64 -2.04
N THR A 280 1.05 -14.01 -1.29
CA THR A 280 1.90 -14.68 -0.29
C THR A 280 1.61 -14.22 1.14
N ALA A 281 0.50 -13.51 1.36
CA ALA A 281 0.14 -12.88 2.63
C ALA A 281 -0.41 -13.86 3.67
N GLN A 282 0.43 -14.81 4.05
CA GLN A 282 0.17 -15.81 5.09
C GLN A 282 1.30 -15.83 6.10
N ILE A 283 0.96 -16.13 7.36
CA ILE A 283 1.94 -16.41 8.40
C ILE A 283 2.49 -17.80 8.13
N THR A 284 3.80 -17.91 7.97
CA THR A 284 4.46 -19.20 7.86
C THR A 284 4.91 -19.59 9.25
N ALA A 285 4.42 -20.71 9.79
CA ALA A 285 5.00 -21.27 11.01
C ALA A 285 6.49 -21.49 10.78
N GLU A 286 7.35 -20.98 11.67
CA GLU A 286 8.75 -21.38 11.66
C GLU A 286 8.76 -22.91 11.72
N PRO A 287 9.54 -23.60 10.86
CA PRO A 287 9.60 -25.05 10.95
C PRO A 287 10.05 -25.38 12.36
N GLU A 288 9.21 -26.10 13.10
CA GLU A 288 9.64 -26.75 14.34
C GLU A 288 10.95 -27.45 13.99
N ILE A 289 12.03 -27.05 14.67
CA ILE A 289 13.25 -27.82 14.67
C ILE A 289 12.84 -29.13 15.34
N ILE A 290 12.42 -30.11 14.53
CA ILE A 290 12.24 -31.47 14.99
C ILE A 290 13.62 -31.86 15.50
N ASP A 291 13.76 -31.83 16.82
CA ASP A 291 14.91 -32.33 17.53
C ASP A 291 15.00 -33.82 17.19
N ARG A 292 15.77 -34.15 16.15
CA ARG A 292 16.10 -35.53 15.76
C ARG A 292 17.07 -36.13 16.78
N THR A 293 16.72 -36.09 18.06
CA THR A 293 17.38 -36.82 19.14
C THR A 293 16.59 -38.04 19.55
N MET A 294 15.85 -38.66 18.63
CA MET A 294 15.51 -40.09 18.72
C MET A 294 15.49 -40.68 17.32
N GLU A 295 16.62 -41.17 16.84
CA GLU A 295 16.70 -42.46 16.15
C GLU A 295 18.17 -42.86 15.88
N THR A 296 18.57 -43.92 16.58
CA THR A 296 19.58 -44.93 16.21
C THR A 296 21.02 -44.51 15.95
N SER A 297 21.85 -44.87 16.92
CA SER A 297 23.26 -45.17 16.80
C SER A 297 23.54 -46.07 15.58
N GLN A 298 24.27 -45.56 14.60
CA GLN A 298 25.15 -46.38 13.76
C GLN A 298 26.25 -45.51 13.13
N HIS A 299 27.48 -45.90 13.43
CA HIS A 299 28.73 -45.35 12.92
C HIS A 299 28.71 -45.12 11.40
N PHE A 300 29.14 -43.92 10.97
CA PHE A 300 30.12 -43.82 9.88
C PHE A 300 30.98 -42.57 10.04
N ASN A 301 32.29 -42.80 10.20
CA ASN A 301 33.32 -41.77 10.18
C ASN A 301 33.41 -41.15 8.78
N GLN A 302 33.39 -39.83 8.69
CA GLN A 302 34.31 -39.11 7.81
C GLN A 302 34.49 -37.66 8.27
N ALA A 303 35.71 -37.36 8.70
CA ALA A 303 36.15 -36.03 9.06
C ALA A 303 36.29 -35.14 7.82
N HIS A 304 35.68 -33.95 7.86
CA HIS A 304 36.14 -32.81 7.07
C HIS A 304 36.40 -31.62 7.99
N GLN A 305 37.68 -31.30 8.13
CA GLN A 305 38.21 -30.16 8.86
C GLN A 305 37.71 -28.84 8.27
N HIS A 306 37.16 -27.97 9.12
CA HIS A 306 36.94 -26.57 8.81
C HIS A 306 38.27 -25.86 8.60
N LYS A 307 38.51 -25.36 7.37
CA LYS A 307 39.58 -24.40 7.08
C LYS A 307 38.98 -22.99 7.17
N VAL A 308 39.24 -22.30 8.28
CA VAL A 308 38.89 -20.88 8.45
C VAL A 308 39.74 -20.06 7.46
N GLY A 309 39.08 -19.53 6.44
CA GLY A 309 39.74 -18.76 5.38
C GLY A 309 40.06 -17.34 5.84
N THR A 310 41.35 -17.00 5.85
CA THR A 310 42.00 -15.69 6.07
C THR A 310 41.47 -14.53 5.19
N SER A 311 40.44 -14.77 4.37
CA SER A 311 39.88 -13.82 3.40
C SER A 311 39.01 -12.73 4.05
N GLY A 312 38.34 -13.03 5.16
CA GLY A 312 37.48 -12.05 5.85
C GLY A 312 38.26 -10.94 6.53
N VAL A 313 39.38 -11.28 7.17
CA VAL A 313 40.21 -10.33 7.93
C VAL A 313 40.94 -9.36 6.99
N ILE A 314 41.45 -9.84 5.86
CA ILE A 314 42.13 -8.99 4.86
C ILE A 314 41.16 -7.98 4.22
N LYS A 315 39.92 -8.40 3.93
CA LYS A 315 38.89 -7.48 3.39
C LYS A 315 38.51 -6.38 4.40
N LEU A 316 38.42 -6.73 5.68
CA LEU A 316 38.12 -5.75 6.73
C LEU A 316 39.25 -4.72 6.87
N ILE A 317 40.52 -5.17 6.89
CA ILE A 317 41.69 -4.28 7.00
C ILE A 317 41.77 -3.31 5.81
N ILE A 318 41.54 -3.79 4.59
CA ILE A 318 41.57 -2.93 3.38
C ILE A 318 40.46 -1.88 3.44
N LEU A 319 39.24 -2.27 3.87
CA LEU A 319 38.13 -1.33 4.01
C LEU A 319 38.43 -0.25 5.05
N THR A 320 39.04 -0.62 6.18
CA THR A 320 39.43 0.34 7.22
C THR A 320 40.50 1.32 6.73
N VAL A 321 41.51 0.85 5.98
CA VAL A 321 42.55 1.73 5.41
C VAL A 321 41.95 2.73 4.41
N ILE A 322 41.01 2.31 3.57
CA ILE A 322 40.33 3.20 2.61
C ILE A 322 39.53 4.28 3.34
N ILE A 323 38.79 3.91 4.39
CA ILE A 323 38.02 4.87 5.20
C ILE A 323 38.95 5.88 5.88
N CYS A 324 40.09 5.45 6.43
CA CYS A 324 41.07 6.35 7.04
C CYS A 324 41.70 7.32 6.03
N ILE A 325 41.99 6.87 4.81
CA ILE A 325 42.51 7.74 3.74
C ILE A 325 41.45 8.76 3.30
N CYS A 326 40.20 8.34 3.15
CA CYS A 326 39.10 9.24 2.81
C CYS A 326 38.86 10.28 3.91
N ALA A 327 38.90 9.90 5.19
CA ALA A 327 38.78 10.84 6.31
C ALA A 327 39.94 11.85 6.34
N TYR A 328 41.17 11.41 6.05
CA TYR A 328 42.34 12.27 5.98
C TYR A 328 42.28 13.27 4.81
N TYR A 329 41.75 12.85 3.65
CA TYR A 329 41.73 13.69 2.44
C TYR A 329 40.53 14.64 2.35
N PHE A 330 39.40 14.26 2.95
CA PHE A 330 38.17 15.06 2.94
C PHE A 330 37.91 15.84 4.23
N GLY A 331 38.83 15.78 5.20
CA GLY A 331 38.83 16.62 6.39
C GLY A 331 37.57 16.48 7.23
N LEU A 332 37.48 15.37 7.97
CA LEU A 332 36.57 15.22 9.12
C LEU A 332 37.34 15.45 10.42
#